data_AF-A0A511ZAB0-F1
#
_entry.id   AF-A0A511ZAB0-F1
#
_cell.length_a   1.000
_cell.length_b   1.000
_cell.length_c   1.000
_cell.angle_alpha   90.00
_cell.angle_beta   90.00
_cell.angle_gamma   90.00
#
_symmetry.space_group_name_H-M   'P 1'
#
loop_
_entity.id
_entity.type
_entity.pdbx_description
1 polymer ?
#
loop_
_entity_poly.entity_id
_entity_poly.type
_entity_poly.pdbx_seq_one_letter_code
_entity_poly.pdbx_strand_id
1 'polypeptide(L)'
;MHRRMKHQNEFGYSLLESIFQLLIMAVFLHFFVLFFHWKAPIERQIKDYYETEWELFGIDLQALLKEAEEFNVLMGGQSISFITERGKIEVGRSSTVIRKKVGNEGRGHISMFTNVSSASFNQYGHELYLEVEMLDGRKREKWFAIGRSPE
;
A
#
# COMPACT_ATOMS: atom_id res chain seq x y z
N MET A 1 51.02 -55.54 -27.83
CA MET A 1 50.08 -54.42 -28.08
C MET A 1 48.67 -54.98 -28.21
N HIS A 2 47.87 -55.04 -27.13
CA HIS A 2 46.42 -55.30 -27.22
C HIS A 2 45.72 -54.55 -26.07
N ARG A 3 45.09 -53.43 -26.43
CA ARG A 3 44.30 -52.57 -25.53
C ARG A 3 42.93 -53.22 -25.33
N ARG A 4 42.68 -53.81 -24.16
CA ARG A 4 41.32 -54.22 -23.76
C ARG A 4 40.50 -52.94 -23.53
N MET A 5 39.63 -52.60 -24.47
CA MET A 5 38.43 -51.84 -24.13
C MET A 5 37.41 -52.83 -23.58
N LYS A 6 36.91 -52.61 -22.35
CA LYS A 6 35.76 -53.36 -21.84
C LYS A 6 34.75 -52.36 -21.28
N HIS A 7 33.60 -52.35 -21.96
CA HIS A 7 32.39 -51.56 -21.78
C HIS A 7 32.12 -51.10 -20.35
N GLN A 8 31.90 -49.80 -20.18
CA GLN A 8 31.14 -49.29 -19.04
C GLN A 8 29.67 -49.69 -19.26
N ASN A 9 29.09 -50.36 -18.28
CA ASN A 9 27.71 -50.77 -18.30
C ASN A 9 26.87 -49.54 -17.92
N GLU A 10 26.49 -48.75 -18.92
CA GLU A 10 25.54 -47.65 -18.72
C GLU A 10 24.15 -48.24 -18.61
N PHE A 11 23.72 -48.56 -17.38
CA PHE A 11 22.33 -48.85 -17.09
C PHE A 11 21.53 -47.56 -17.34
N GLY A 12 21.03 -47.40 -18.57
CA GLY A 12 20.10 -46.34 -18.91
C GLY A 12 18.83 -46.43 -18.07
N TYR A 13 18.13 -45.30 -17.91
CA TYR A 13 16.85 -45.25 -17.22
C TYR A 13 15.88 -46.29 -17.77
N SER A 14 15.30 -47.10 -16.88
CA SER A 14 14.23 -48.00 -17.31
C SER A 14 12.97 -47.18 -17.61
N LEU A 15 12.17 -47.63 -18.58
CA LEU A 15 10.89 -46.99 -18.89
C LEU A 15 10.00 -46.86 -17.64
N LEU A 16 10.04 -47.86 -16.75
CA LEU A 16 9.33 -47.84 -15.48
C LEU A 16 9.80 -46.70 -14.56
N GLU A 17 11.11 -46.49 -14.47
CA GLU A 17 11.71 -45.41 -13.69
C GLU A 17 11.32 -44.04 -14.24
N SER A 18 11.31 -43.87 -15.56
CA SER A 18 10.82 -42.63 -16.20
C SER A 18 9.34 -42.37 -15.91
N ILE A 19 8.49 -43.41 -15.90
CA ILE A 19 7.08 -43.27 -15.50
C ILE A 19 6.96 -42.81 -14.05
N PHE A 20 7.74 -43.39 -13.13
CA PHE A 20 7.73 -42.97 -11.73
C PHE A 20 8.21 -41.53 -11.56
N GLN A 21 9.26 -41.13 -12.25
CA GLN A 21 9.74 -39.75 -12.24
C GLN A 21 8.68 -38.78 -12.77
N LEU A 22 7.96 -39.16 -13.83
CA LEU A 22 6.90 -38.34 -14.42
C LEU A 22 5.68 -38.22 -13.49
N LEU A 23 5.32 -39.31 -12.79
CA LEU A 23 4.28 -39.30 -11.76
C LEU A 23 4.66 -38.40 -10.58
N ILE A 24 5.89 -38.51 -10.08
CA ILE A 24 6.41 -37.66 -9.01
C ILE A 24 6.37 -36.20 -9.45
N MET A 25 6.85 -35.89 -10.66
CA MET A 25 6.79 -34.55 -11.24
C MET A 25 5.35 -34.04 -11.36
N ALA A 26 4.40 -34.89 -11.80
CA ALA A 26 3.00 -34.52 -11.90
C ALA A 26 2.42 -34.15 -10.53
N VAL A 27 2.75 -34.90 -9.46
CA VAL A 27 2.35 -34.55 -8.09
C VAL A 27 2.95 -33.21 -7.68
N PHE A 28 4.23 -32.95 -7.98
CA PHE A 28 4.84 -31.65 -7.70
C PHE A 28 4.18 -30.50 -8.48
N LEU A 29 3.77 -30.71 -9.72
CA LEU A 29 3.04 -29.72 -10.51
C LEU A 29 1.70 -29.34 -9.87
N HIS A 30 1.01 -30.28 -9.22
CA HIS A 30 -0.23 -29.97 -8.50
C HIS A 30 -0.01 -29.04 -7.30
N PHE A 31 1.16 -29.10 -6.63
CA PHE A 31 1.48 -28.15 -5.56
C PHE A 31 1.62 -26.71 -6.06
N PHE A 32 2.09 -26.49 -7.30
CA PHE A 32 2.10 -25.14 -7.87
C PHE A 32 0.68 -24.60 -8.07
N VAL A 33 -0.25 -25.43 -8.57
CA VAL A 33 -1.66 -25.04 -8.72
C VAL A 33 -2.27 -24.67 -7.38
N LEU A 34 -2.00 -25.48 -6.35
CA LEU A 34 -2.49 -25.23 -5.00
C LEU A 34 -1.90 -23.95 -4.37
N PHE A 35 -0.62 -23.67 -4.63
CA PHE A 35 0.05 -22.43 -4.21
C PHE A 35 -0.61 -21.19 -4.84
N PHE A 36 -0.86 -21.20 -6.16
CA PHE A 36 -1.52 -20.08 -6.83
C PHE A 36 -2.98 -19.91 -6.40
N HIS A 37 -3.70 -21.02 -6.19
CA HIS A 37 -5.06 -20.97 -5.67
C HIS A 37 -5.14 -20.34 -4.28
N TRP A 38 -4.21 -20.67 -3.38
CA TRP A 38 -4.14 -20.10 -2.04
C TRP A 38 -3.66 -18.64 -2.02
N LYS A 39 -2.80 -18.23 -2.96
CA LYS A 39 -2.29 -16.85 -3.07
C LYS A 39 -3.36 -15.86 -3.55
N ALA A 40 -4.22 -16.24 -4.48
CA ALA A 40 -5.17 -15.32 -5.11
C ALA A 40 -6.12 -14.59 -4.13
N PRO A 41 -6.68 -15.23 -3.09
CA PRO A 41 -7.48 -14.55 -2.07
C PRO A 41 -6.70 -13.48 -1.28
N ILE A 42 -5.40 -13.69 -1.03
CA ILE A 42 -4.58 -12.79 -0.21
C ILE A 42 -4.44 -11.42 -0.89
N GLU A 43 -4.22 -11.40 -2.20
CA GLU A 43 -4.11 -10.15 -2.96
C GLU A 43 -5.41 -9.34 -2.96
N ARG A 44 -6.56 -10.03 -3.02
CA ARG A 44 -7.87 -9.38 -2.93
C ARG A 44 -8.10 -8.77 -1.55
N GLN A 45 -7.82 -9.51 -0.48
CA GLN A 45 -7.95 -9.01 0.89
C GLN A 45 -7.07 -7.78 1.15
N ILE A 46 -5.84 -7.77 0.64
CA ILE A 46 -4.95 -6.61 0.76
C ILE A 46 -5.49 -5.41 -0.01
N LYS A 47 -6.03 -5.62 -1.21
CA LYS A 47 -6.66 -4.55 -1.99
C LYS A 47 -7.85 -3.94 -1.25
N ASP A 48 -8.73 -4.79 -0.72
CA ASP A 48 -9.93 -4.38 0.04
C ASP A 48 -9.56 -3.65 1.34
N TYR A 49 -8.47 -4.08 2.00
CA TYR A 49 -7.91 -3.39 3.17
C TYR A 49 -7.54 -1.94 2.85
N TYR A 50 -6.75 -1.71 1.79
CA TYR A 50 -6.33 -0.35 1.41
C TYR A 50 -7.47 0.53 0.92
N GLU A 51 -8.49 -0.06 0.29
CA GLU A 51 -9.71 0.69 -0.07
C GLU A 51 -10.49 1.12 1.17
N THR A 52 -10.61 0.22 2.15
CA THR A 52 -11.26 0.55 3.43
C THR A 52 -10.48 1.61 4.20
N GLU A 53 -9.15 1.48 4.27
CA GLU A 53 -8.26 2.44 4.94
C GLU A 53 -8.36 3.84 4.30
N TRP A 54 -8.41 3.91 2.97
CA TRP A 54 -8.58 5.16 2.23
C TRP A 54 -9.89 5.87 2.58
N GLU A 55 -11.00 5.13 2.66
CA GLU A 55 -12.29 5.73 3.00
C GLU A 55 -12.34 6.21 4.47
N LEU A 56 -11.82 5.41 5.40
CA LEU A 56 -11.69 5.80 6.81
C LEU A 56 -10.83 7.06 6.97
N PHE A 57 -9.68 7.09 6.30
CA PHE A 57 -8.82 8.27 6.24
C PHE A 57 -9.57 9.51 5.75
N GLY A 58 -10.34 9.39 4.67
CA GLY A 58 -11.13 10.50 4.14
C GLY A 58 -12.19 11.00 5.13
N ILE A 59 -12.88 10.10 5.82
CA ILE A 59 -13.87 10.46 6.85
C ILE A 59 -13.19 11.21 8.00
N ASP A 60 -12.08 10.68 8.51
CA ASP A 60 -11.33 11.28 9.61
C ASP A 60 -10.77 12.66 9.23
N LEU A 61 -10.21 12.79 8.03
CA LEU A 61 -9.68 14.06 7.54
C LEU A 61 -10.81 15.09 7.36
N GLN A 62 -11.95 14.70 6.80
CA GLN A 62 -13.09 15.60 6.65
C GLN A 62 -13.62 16.09 8.00
N ALA A 63 -13.65 15.22 9.02
CA ALA A 63 -14.05 15.60 10.37
C ALA A 63 -13.09 16.65 10.97
N LEU A 64 -11.78 16.49 10.77
CA LEU A 64 -10.78 17.46 11.23
C LEU A 64 -10.91 18.81 10.52
N LEU A 65 -11.11 18.78 9.20
CA LEU A 65 -11.22 19.99 8.38
C LEU A 65 -12.50 20.76 8.66
N LYS A 66 -13.58 20.09 9.08
CA LYS A 66 -14.83 20.74 9.47
C LYS A 66 -14.65 21.69 10.67
N GLU A 67 -13.71 21.40 11.56
CA GLU A 67 -13.40 22.21 12.75
C GLU A 67 -12.24 23.19 12.52
N ALA A 68 -11.77 23.37 11.27
CA ALA A 68 -10.59 24.16 10.95
C ALA A 68 -10.91 25.66 10.79
N GLU A 69 -10.38 26.51 11.66
CA GLU A 69 -10.60 27.97 11.61
C GLU A 69 -9.61 28.72 10.72
N GLU A 70 -8.33 28.36 10.84
CA GLU A 70 -7.22 28.86 10.05
C GLU A 70 -6.62 27.70 9.29
N PHE A 71 -6.49 27.79 7.97
CA PHE A 71 -5.98 26.73 7.13
C PHE A 71 -4.82 27.23 6.27
N ASN A 72 -3.72 26.48 6.25
CA ASN A 72 -2.54 26.80 5.48
C ASN A 72 -1.98 25.55 4.80
N VAL A 73 -1.65 25.67 3.52
CA VAL A 73 -0.83 24.69 2.80
C VAL A 73 0.64 25.01 3.04
N LEU A 74 1.43 24.01 3.43
CA LEU A 74 2.84 24.15 3.77
C LEU A 74 3.72 23.38 2.78
N MET A 75 5.02 23.74 2.76
CA MET A 75 6.06 23.02 2.01
C MET A 75 5.72 22.79 0.53
N GLY A 76 5.08 23.77 -0.11
CA GLY A 76 4.69 23.68 -1.52
C GLY A 76 3.67 22.59 -1.83
N GLY A 77 2.80 22.24 -0.86
CA GLY A 77 1.73 21.26 -1.06
C GLY A 77 2.01 19.89 -0.42
N GLN A 78 3.09 19.70 0.33
CA GLN A 78 3.38 18.41 0.95
C GLN A 78 2.68 18.18 2.31
N SER A 79 2.20 19.25 2.92
CA SER A 79 1.47 19.21 4.18
C SER A 79 0.47 20.35 4.30
N ILE A 80 -0.46 20.18 5.22
CA ILE A 80 -1.45 21.18 5.62
C ILE A 80 -1.32 21.41 7.12
N SER A 81 -1.59 22.64 7.56
CA SER A 81 -1.71 22.96 8.97
C SER A 81 -2.94 23.80 9.20
N PHE A 82 -3.65 23.49 10.28
CA PHE A 82 -4.83 24.22 10.68
C PHE A 82 -4.99 24.27 12.19
N ILE A 83 -5.76 25.26 12.65
CA ILE A 83 -6.11 25.45 14.05
C ILE A 83 -7.54 24.97 14.27
N THR A 84 -7.73 24.18 15.32
CA THR A 84 -9.04 23.82 15.86
C THR A 84 -9.12 24.26 17.33
N GLU A 85 -10.30 24.16 17.95
CA GLU A 85 -10.48 24.41 19.39
C GLU A 85 -9.52 23.59 20.28
N ARG A 86 -9.06 22.43 19.78
CA ARG A 86 -8.15 21.51 20.49
C ARG A 86 -6.68 21.83 20.28
N GLY A 87 -6.37 22.83 19.46
CA GLY A 87 -5.02 23.31 19.17
C GLY A 87 -4.59 23.14 17.71
N LYS A 88 -3.30 23.36 17.46
CA LYS A 88 -2.71 23.25 16.13
C LYS A 88 -2.58 21.79 15.69
N ILE A 89 -3.04 21.52 14.47
CA ILE A 89 -2.92 20.24 13.79
C ILE A 89 -2.10 20.43 12.52
N GLU A 90 -1.23 19.47 12.23
CA GLU A 90 -0.51 19.37 10.97
C GLU A 90 -0.73 17.98 10.38
N VAL A 91 -1.14 17.91 9.11
CA VAL A 91 -1.29 16.66 8.37
C VAL A 91 -0.37 16.70 7.16
N GLY A 92 0.43 15.65 6.97
CA GLY A 92 1.33 15.59 5.84
C GLY A 92 1.99 14.23 5.68
N ARG A 93 2.62 14.02 4.53
CA ARG A 93 3.41 12.81 4.29
C ARG A 93 4.67 12.84 5.14
N SER A 94 5.03 11.73 5.74
CA SER A 94 6.42 11.51 6.11
C SER A 94 6.78 10.03 6.05
N SER A 95 7.89 9.75 5.36
CA SER A 95 8.21 8.42 4.84
C SER A 95 7.03 7.88 4.01
N THR A 96 6.53 6.69 4.33
CA THR A 96 5.50 5.98 3.56
C THR A 96 4.07 6.13 4.11
N VAL A 97 3.84 7.15 4.95
CA VAL A 97 2.55 7.38 5.62
C VAL A 97 2.13 8.84 5.60
N ILE A 98 0.83 9.10 5.54
CA ILE A 98 0.24 10.39 5.91
C ILE A 98 -0.04 10.35 7.41
N ARG A 99 0.46 11.35 8.12
CA ARG A 99 0.36 11.43 9.59
C ARG A 99 -0.25 12.74 10.04
N LYS A 100 -1.02 12.67 11.12
CA LYS A 100 -1.46 13.80 11.93
C LYS A 100 -0.45 14.07 13.04
N LYS A 101 -0.06 15.32 13.22
CA LYS A 101 0.68 15.83 14.37
C LYS A 101 -0.24 16.74 15.18
N VAL A 102 -0.25 16.57 16.50
CA VAL A 102 -1.07 17.39 17.41
C VAL A 102 -0.18 18.15 18.38
N GLY A 103 -0.43 19.46 18.52
CA GLY A 103 0.23 20.33 19.49
C GLY A 103 1.49 21.04 18.97
N ASN A 104 1.91 22.10 19.69
CA ASN A 104 3.01 22.99 19.31
C ASN A 104 4.42 22.33 19.33
N GLU A 105 4.55 21.14 19.92
CA GLU A 105 5.84 20.45 20.07
C GLU A 105 5.90 19.08 19.36
N GLY A 106 4.88 18.71 18.56
CA GLY A 106 4.92 17.49 17.76
C GLY A 106 5.01 16.16 18.54
N ARG A 107 4.71 16.15 19.85
CA ARG A 107 4.85 14.96 20.71
C ARG A 107 3.85 13.83 20.39
N GLY A 108 2.78 14.14 19.66
CA GLY A 108 1.80 13.14 19.20
C GLY A 108 1.86 12.94 17.69
N HIS A 109 2.10 11.70 17.25
CA HIS A 109 2.03 11.29 15.86
C HIS A 109 0.98 10.18 15.70
N ILE A 110 -0.01 10.40 14.84
CA ILE A 110 -1.03 9.40 14.51
C ILE A 110 -0.95 9.15 13.01
N SER A 111 -0.66 7.91 12.62
CA SER A 111 -0.74 7.49 11.22
C SER A 111 -2.20 7.47 10.81
N MET A 112 -2.54 8.13 9.70
CA MET A 112 -3.92 8.18 9.20
C MET A 112 -4.09 7.36 7.91
N PHE A 113 -3.05 7.29 7.08
CA PHE A 113 -3.07 6.49 5.86
C PHE A 113 -1.68 5.95 5.54
N THR A 114 -1.58 4.66 5.29
CA THR A 114 -0.33 3.95 5.01
C THR A 114 -0.14 3.66 3.53
N ASN A 115 1.01 3.06 3.18
CA ASN A 115 1.34 2.66 1.82
C ASN A 115 1.39 3.82 0.82
N VAL A 116 1.84 5.00 1.27
CA VAL A 116 1.89 6.24 0.49
C VAL A 116 3.28 6.46 -0.10
N SER A 117 3.36 6.59 -1.42
CA SER A 117 4.54 7.04 -2.15
C SER A 117 4.64 8.57 -2.16
N SER A 118 3.57 9.28 -2.50
CA SER A 118 3.55 10.74 -2.56
C SER A 118 2.18 11.28 -2.16
N ALA A 119 2.14 12.51 -1.64
CA ALA A 119 0.89 13.19 -1.31
C ALA A 119 1.01 14.68 -1.63
N SER A 120 0.00 15.24 -2.29
CA SER A 120 -0.10 16.65 -2.66
C SER A 120 -1.41 17.23 -2.16
N PHE A 121 -1.32 18.33 -1.43
CA PHE A 121 -2.41 19.09 -0.85
C PHE A 121 -2.51 20.43 -1.58
N ASN A 122 -3.62 20.66 -2.26
CA ASN A 122 -3.88 21.88 -3.02
C ASN A 122 -5.17 22.52 -2.53
N GLN A 123 -5.11 23.79 -2.12
CA GLN A 123 -6.28 24.52 -1.67
C GLN A 123 -6.90 25.30 -2.82
N TYR A 124 -8.21 25.17 -2.98
CA TYR A 124 -9.03 25.91 -3.93
C TYR A 124 -10.17 26.59 -3.18
N GLY A 125 -9.95 27.84 -2.74
CA GLY A 125 -10.91 28.56 -1.91
C GLY A 125 -11.16 27.84 -0.57
N HIS A 126 -12.40 27.38 -0.36
CA HIS A 126 -12.84 26.65 0.83
C HIS A 126 -12.78 25.13 0.67
N GLU A 127 -12.15 24.65 -0.40
CA GLU A 127 -11.97 23.23 -0.66
C GLU A 127 -10.49 22.85 -0.66
N LEU A 128 -10.21 21.64 -0.19
CA LEU A 128 -8.92 21.00 -0.26
C LEU A 128 -8.99 19.84 -1.25
N TYR A 129 -8.14 19.89 -2.26
CA TYR A 129 -7.88 18.77 -3.14
C TYR A 129 -6.65 18.01 -2.66
N LEU A 130 -6.82 16.72 -2.38
CA LEU A 130 -5.75 15.82 -2.02
C LEU A 130 -5.52 14.80 -3.12
N GLU A 131 -4.29 14.71 -3.62
CA GLU A 131 -3.83 13.65 -4.51
C GLU A 131 -2.79 12.79 -3.77
N VAL A 132 -2.95 11.47 -3.83
CA VAL A 132 -2.08 10.49 -3.18
C VAL A 132 -1.69 9.40 -4.18
N GLU A 133 -0.39 9.18 -4.33
CA GLU A 133 0.15 8.03 -5.04
C GLU A 133 0.58 6.97 -4.02
N MET A 134 0.14 5.74 -4.20
CA MET A 134 0.46 4.60 -3.35
C MET A 134 1.76 3.93 -3.81
N LEU A 135 2.42 3.14 -2.93
CA LEU A 135 3.67 2.44 -3.30
C LEU A 135 3.48 1.39 -4.39
N ASP A 136 2.25 0.92 -4.61
CA ASP A 136 1.89 0.01 -5.70
C ASP A 136 1.54 0.73 -7.03
N GLY A 137 1.70 2.06 -7.08
CA GLY A 137 1.44 2.89 -8.24
C GLY A 137 -0.02 3.30 -8.43
N ARG A 138 -0.95 2.86 -7.56
CA ARG A 138 -2.33 3.34 -7.60
C ARG A 138 -2.38 4.82 -7.19
N LYS A 139 -3.24 5.58 -7.86
CA LYS A 139 -3.54 6.97 -7.51
C LYS A 139 -4.91 7.08 -6.87
N ARG A 140 -5.01 7.95 -5.86
CA ARG A 140 -6.23 8.27 -5.14
C ARG A 140 -6.35 9.77 -5.02
N GLU A 141 -7.55 10.28 -5.20
CA GLU A 141 -7.85 11.69 -5.10
C GLU A 141 -9.17 11.90 -4.35
N LYS A 142 -9.25 12.97 -3.57
CA LYS A 142 -10.48 13.33 -2.86
C LYS A 142 -10.52 14.82 -2.59
N TRP A 143 -11.73 15.37 -2.69
CA TRP A 143 -12.04 16.74 -2.32
C TRP A 143 -12.60 16.78 -0.91
N PHE A 144 -12.21 17.79 -0.14
CA PHE A 144 -12.66 18.02 1.22
C PHE A 144 -13.13 19.46 1.38
N ALA A 145 -14.20 19.65 2.14
CA ALA A 145 -14.64 20.99 2.55
C ALA A 145 -13.85 21.44 3.79
N ILE A 146 -13.40 22.70 3.79
CA ILE A 146 -12.70 23.34 4.90
C ILE A 146 -13.72 24.15 5.73
N GLY A 147 -13.63 24.02 7.06
CA GLY A 147 -14.53 24.56 8.06
C GLY A 147 -14.55 26.08 8.21
N ARG A 148 -14.96 26.80 7.16
CA ARG A 148 -15.54 28.14 7.24
C ARG A 148 -16.34 28.36 5.97
N SER A 149 -17.66 28.18 6.05
CA SER A 149 -18.59 28.76 5.08
C SER A 149 -18.88 30.18 5.56
N PRO A 150 -18.49 31.24 4.84
CA PRO A 150 -19.00 32.57 5.11
C PRO A 150 -20.45 32.63 4.62
N GLU A 151 -21.40 32.83 5.55
CA GLU A 151 -22.57 33.67 5.30
C GLU A 151 -22.40 34.96 6.11
#